data_AF-A0A521UNS4-F1
#
_entry.id   AF-A0A521UNS4-F1
#
_cell.length_a   1.000
_cell.length_b   1.000
_cell.length_c   1.000
_cell.angle_alpha   90.00
_cell.angle_beta   90.00
_cell.angle_gamma   90.00
#
_symmetry.space_group_name_H-M   'P 1'
#
loop_
_entity.id
_entity.type
_entity.pdbx_description
1 polymer ?
#
loop_
_entity_poly.entity_id
_entity_poly.type
_entity_poly.pdbx_seq_one_letter_code
_entity_poly.pdbx_strand_id
1 'polypeptide(L)'
;MAYVRNGADGKGWNVTIGDDELVEHFSVDAWGWHARAASGLYLGAEFAQPTVDHPISDAQVRAFAWWFVHRVQPRWPGISYEFPTHVEVEARGETGRKEGHTDVFPLGDPRVDDLRARILALIR
;
A
#
# COMPACT_ATOMS: atom_id res chain seq x y z
N MET A 1 19.89 14.25 -7.20
CA MET A 1 18.64 13.83 -6.54
C MET A 1 17.82 15.08 -6.27
N ALA A 2 16.74 15.28 -7.02
CA ALA A 2 15.80 16.37 -6.74
C ALA A 2 14.87 15.90 -5.63
N TYR A 3 14.94 16.53 -4.46
CA TYR A 3 13.93 16.38 -3.42
C TYR A 3 12.63 16.94 -3.96
N VAL A 4 11.61 16.09 -4.18
CA VAL A 4 10.26 16.56 -4.43
C VAL A 4 9.76 17.17 -3.13
N ARG A 5 9.94 18.49 -3.00
CA ARG A 5 9.44 19.30 -1.90
C ARG A 5 7.97 19.59 -2.24
N ASN A 6 7.06 18.81 -1.67
CA ASN A 6 5.60 18.83 -1.91
C ASN A 6 5.17 18.55 -3.35
N GLY A 7 4.81 17.30 -3.63
CA GLY A 7 4.09 16.92 -4.85
C GLY A 7 2.78 16.21 -4.49
N ALA A 8 1.67 16.91 -4.69
CA ALA A 8 0.25 16.48 -4.61
C ALA A 8 -0.33 16.22 -3.19
N ASP A 9 -1.02 17.21 -2.63
CA ASP A 9 -2.09 17.10 -1.62
C ASP A 9 -1.88 16.19 -0.39
N GLY A 10 -0.65 16.10 0.13
CA GLY A 10 -0.40 15.61 1.49
C GLY A 10 -0.55 14.10 1.70
N LYS A 11 -0.58 13.29 0.63
CA LYS A 11 -0.63 11.82 0.74
C LYS A 11 0.78 11.21 0.65
N GLY A 12 1.08 10.26 1.53
CA GLY A 12 2.43 9.67 1.68
C GLY A 12 2.67 8.39 0.88
N TRP A 13 1.68 7.86 0.19
CA TRP A 13 1.72 6.56 -0.49
C TRP A 13 1.57 6.70 -2.01
N ASN A 14 1.95 5.68 -2.76
CA ASN A 14 2.00 5.71 -4.22
C ASN A 14 0.61 5.71 -4.87
N VAL A 15 -0.36 4.99 -4.31
CA VAL A 15 -1.70 4.85 -4.91
C VAL A 15 -2.81 4.80 -3.85
N THR A 16 -3.92 5.51 -4.08
CA THR A 16 -5.19 5.26 -3.36
C THR A 16 -6.11 4.42 -4.25
N ILE A 17 -6.72 3.39 -3.66
CA ILE A 17 -7.55 2.39 -4.33
C ILE A 17 -9.02 2.58 -3.93
N GLY A 18 -9.86 2.92 -4.89
CA GLY A 18 -11.32 2.94 -4.78
C GLY A 18 -11.97 1.73 -5.45
N ASP A 19 -13.29 1.73 -5.52
CA ASP A 19 -14.06 0.68 -6.19
C ASP A 19 -13.89 0.80 -7.72
N ASP A 20 -13.13 -0.14 -8.33
CA ASP A 20 -12.81 -0.17 -9.76
C ASP A 20 -12.13 1.12 -10.30
N GLU A 21 -11.69 1.99 -9.40
CA GLU A 21 -10.97 3.24 -9.69
C GLU A 21 -9.71 3.33 -8.81
N LEU A 22 -8.70 4.05 -9.29
CA LEU A 22 -7.49 4.33 -8.51
C LEU A 22 -6.90 5.68 -8.87
N VAL A 23 -6.14 6.25 -7.95
CA VAL A 23 -5.39 7.49 -8.14
C VAL A 23 -3.94 7.25 -7.75
N GLU A 24 -3.03 7.34 -8.72
CA GLU A 24 -1.58 7.34 -8.48
C GLU A 24 -1.12 8.75 -8.03
N HIS A 25 -0.53 8.84 -6.84
CA HIS A 25 0.04 10.09 -6.29
C HIS A 25 1.52 10.21 -6.64
N PHE A 26 2.23 9.08 -6.66
CA PHE A 26 3.63 8.99 -7.05
C PHE A 26 3.83 7.87 -8.06
N SER A 27 4.75 8.08 -9.01
CA SER A 27 5.22 7.01 -9.88
C SER A 27 5.74 5.83 -9.05
N VAL A 28 5.65 4.62 -9.60
CA VAL A 28 6.27 3.41 -9.03
C VAL A 28 7.81 3.47 -8.99
N ASP A 29 8.42 4.46 -9.64
CA ASP A 29 9.85 4.78 -9.56
C ASP A 29 10.20 5.78 -8.44
N ALA A 30 9.20 6.33 -7.76
CA ALA A 30 9.37 7.28 -6.69
C ALA A 30 8.95 6.67 -5.35
N TRP A 31 9.80 6.85 -4.35
CA TRP A 31 9.46 6.57 -2.96
C TRP A 31 8.40 7.56 -2.44
N GLY A 32 7.36 7.02 -1.79
CA GLY A 32 6.44 7.81 -0.97
C GLY A 32 7.05 8.13 0.40
N TRP A 33 6.28 8.80 1.27
CA TRP A 33 6.60 9.04 2.69
C TRP A 33 5.65 8.26 3.61
N HIS A 34 5.40 6.98 3.30
CA HIS A 34 4.42 6.13 3.99
C HIS A 34 5.02 5.20 5.03
N ALA A 35 6.35 5.04 5.11
CA ALA A 35 7.00 4.07 6.01
C ALA A 35 8.32 4.57 6.61
N ARG A 36 8.51 5.89 6.76
CA ARG A 36 9.74 6.51 7.31
C ARG A 36 11.02 5.96 6.66
N ALA A 37 11.93 5.40 7.46
CA ALA A 37 13.20 4.83 7.03
C ALA A 37 13.02 3.68 6.02
N ALA A 38 11.88 2.99 6.08
CA ALA A 38 11.52 1.93 5.15
C ALA A 38 10.83 2.43 3.87
N SER A 39 10.54 3.73 3.72
CA SER A 39 9.80 4.22 2.54
C SER A 39 10.51 3.98 1.21
N GLY A 40 11.84 3.79 1.22
CA GLY A 40 12.62 3.42 0.04
C GLY A 40 12.60 1.93 -0.29
N LEU A 41 11.99 1.10 0.57
CA LEU A 41 11.91 -0.37 0.42
C LEU A 41 10.52 -0.83 -0.02
N TYR A 42 9.51 0.04 0.09
CA TYR A 42 8.11 -0.29 -0.16
C TYR A 42 7.46 0.67 -1.15
N LEU A 43 6.44 0.17 -1.84
CA LEU A 43 5.46 0.98 -2.54
C LEU A 43 4.19 1.01 -1.69
N GLY A 44 3.71 2.21 -1.37
CA GLY A 44 2.54 2.38 -0.51
C GLY A 44 1.25 2.31 -1.31
N ALA A 45 0.30 1.50 -0.86
CA ALA A 45 -1.08 1.49 -1.37
C ALA A 45 -2.06 1.71 -0.22
N GLU A 46 -3.00 2.62 -0.40
CA GLU A 46 -4.07 2.90 0.55
C GLU A 46 -5.42 2.44 -0.03
N PHE A 47 -6.15 1.60 0.69
CA PHE A 47 -7.52 1.26 0.36
C PHE A 47 -8.47 2.33 0.91
N ALA A 48 -9.23 2.99 0.04
CA ALA A 48 -10.14 4.05 0.43
C ALA A 48 -11.32 3.48 1.22
N GLN A 49 -11.32 3.70 2.54
CA GLN A 49 -12.39 3.27 3.44
C GLN A 49 -12.85 4.47 4.27
N PRO A 50 -14.17 4.67 4.47
CA PRO A 50 -14.66 5.72 5.39
C PRO A 50 -14.24 5.48 6.84
N THR A 51 -14.17 4.21 7.26
CA THR A 51 -13.78 3.76 8.61
C THR A 51 -13.16 2.37 8.56
N VAL A 52 -12.55 1.93 9.66
CA VAL A 52 -12.01 0.55 9.82
C VAL A 52 -13.02 -0.55 9.66
N ASP A 53 -14.28 -0.28 9.96
CA ASP A 53 -15.33 -1.28 9.91
C ASP A 53 -15.94 -1.41 8.50
N HIS A 54 -15.62 -0.48 7.60
CA HIS A 54 -16.06 -0.58 6.22
C HIS A 54 -15.24 -1.67 5.51
N PRO A 55 -15.86 -2.71 4.91
CA PRO A 55 -15.11 -3.78 4.27
C PRO A 55 -14.37 -3.29 3.03
N ILE A 56 -13.21 -3.88 2.74
CA ILE A 56 -12.55 -3.70 1.44
C ILE A 56 -13.31 -4.51 0.39
N SER A 57 -13.83 -3.82 -0.60
CA SER A 57 -14.68 -4.42 -1.65
C SER A 57 -13.88 -5.28 -2.62
N ASP A 58 -14.53 -6.18 -3.35
CA ASP A 58 -13.88 -6.92 -4.44
C ASP A 58 -13.46 -6.00 -5.59
N ALA A 59 -14.15 -4.88 -5.77
CA ALA A 59 -13.80 -3.86 -6.77
C ALA A 59 -12.46 -3.18 -6.43
N GLN A 60 -12.23 -2.87 -5.16
CA GLN A 60 -10.95 -2.40 -4.68
C GLN A 60 -9.84 -3.43 -4.87
N VAL A 61 -10.10 -4.71 -4.57
CA VAL A 61 -9.11 -5.78 -4.77
C VAL A 61 -8.73 -5.92 -6.24
N ARG A 62 -9.70 -5.84 -7.16
CA ARG A 62 -9.44 -5.85 -8.62
C ARG A 62 -8.61 -4.63 -9.06
N ALA A 63 -8.97 -3.43 -8.60
CA ALA A 63 -8.23 -2.22 -8.92
C ALA A 63 -6.78 -2.28 -8.44
N PHE A 64 -6.54 -2.78 -7.22
CA PHE A 64 -5.18 -3.03 -6.71
C PHE A 64 -4.44 -4.06 -7.55
N ALA A 65 -5.06 -5.21 -7.85
CA ALA A 65 -4.44 -6.27 -8.65
C ALA A 65 -4.04 -5.76 -10.04
N TRP A 66 -4.91 -4.97 -10.69
CA TRP A 66 -4.60 -4.32 -11.97
C TRP A 66 -3.39 -3.40 -11.84
N TRP A 67 -3.34 -2.55 -10.81
CA TRP A 67 -2.22 -1.65 -10.60
C TRP A 67 -0.91 -2.42 -10.38
N PHE A 68 -0.94 -3.45 -9.53
CA PHE A 68 0.23 -4.28 -9.27
C PHE A 68 0.75 -4.96 -10.55
N VAL A 69 -0.12 -5.60 -11.32
CA VAL A 69 0.27 -6.35 -12.53
C VAL A 69 0.70 -5.43 -13.67
N HIS A 70 0.02 -4.30 -13.88
CA HIS A 70 0.25 -3.47 -15.06
C HIS A 70 1.18 -2.27 -14.82
N ARG A 71 1.37 -1.87 -13.56
CA ARG A 71 2.19 -0.69 -13.20
C ARG A 71 3.43 -1.11 -12.43
N VAL A 72 3.29 -1.98 -11.44
CA VAL A 72 4.39 -2.35 -10.53
C VAL A 72 5.29 -3.43 -11.13
N GLN A 73 4.74 -4.59 -11.49
CA GLN A 73 5.52 -5.73 -11.99
C GLN A 73 6.41 -5.42 -13.20
N PRO A 74 5.96 -4.65 -14.23
CA PRO A 74 6.82 -4.35 -15.37
C PRO A 74 8.05 -3.53 -14.97
N ARG A 75 7.96 -2.78 -13.87
CA ARG A 75 9.06 -1.95 -13.36
C ARG A 75 9.92 -2.68 -12.34
N TRP A 76 9.33 -3.61 -11.59
CA TRP A 76 9.98 -4.38 -10.53
C TRP A 76 9.71 -5.88 -10.72
N PRO A 77 10.36 -6.56 -11.69
CA PRO A 77 10.03 -7.96 -12.04
C PRO A 77 10.27 -8.99 -10.93
N GLY A 78 11.08 -8.65 -9.92
CA GLY A 78 11.37 -9.50 -8.75
C GLY A 78 10.66 -9.05 -7.48
N ILE A 79 9.65 -8.18 -7.57
CA ILE A 79 8.94 -7.68 -6.39
C ILE A 79 8.27 -8.81 -5.60
N SER A 80 8.31 -8.71 -4.28
CA SER A 80 7.66 -9.68 -3.38
C SER A 80 6.14 -9.58 -3.44
N TYR A 81 5.46 -10.69 -3.11
CA TYR A 81 4.00 -10.81 -3.00
C TYR A 81 3.54 -10.88 -1.53
N GLU A 82 4.33 -10.35 -0.60
CA GLU A 82 4.05 -10.42 0.84
C GLU A 82 3.01 -9.39 1.33
N PHE A 83 2.86 -8.25 0.65
CA PHE A 83 1.91 -7.18 0.99
C PHE A 83 1.77 -6.90 2.51
N PRO A 84 2.84 -6.46 3.19
CA PRO A 84 2.76 -6.07 4.59
C PRO A 84 1.94 -4.78 4.76
N THR A 85 1.19 -4.73 5.85
CA THR A 85 0.53 -3.53 6.39
C THR A 85 1.55 -2.65 7.12
N HIS A 86 1.24 -1.38 7.33
CA HIS A 86 2.16 -0.45 7.99
C HIS A 86 2.55 -0.91 9.41
N VAL A 87 1.60 -1.45 10.18
CA VAL A 87 1.75 -1.95 11.55
C VAL A 87 2.67 -3.16 11.59
N GLU A 88 2.69 -3.99 10.54
CA GLU A 88 3.67 -5.07 10.43
C GLU A 88 5.06 -4.54 10.11
N VAL A 89 5.18 -3.53 9.22
CA VAL A 89 6.47 -2.87 8.94
C VAL A 89 7.02 -2.19 10.20
N GLU A 90 6.16 -1.56 11.01
CA GLU A 90 6.52 -1.03 12.32
C GLU A 90 6.91 -2.14 13.32
N ALA A 91 6.15 -3.23 13.38
CA ALA A 91 6.42 -4.35 14.29
C ALA A 91 7.76 -5.04 13.97
N ARG A 92 8.16 -5.04 12.70
CA ARG A 92 9.49 -5.50 12.23
C ARG A 92 10.62 -4.51 12.57
N GLY A 93 10.30 -3.30 13.03
CA GLY A 93 11.27 -2.27 13.39
C GLY A 93 11.86 -1.50 12.20
N GLU A 94 11.32 -1.69 11.00
CA GLU A 94 11.89 -1.16 9.76
C GLU A 94 11.66 0.35 9.60
N THR A 95 10.63 0.89 10.23
CA THR A 95 10.31 2.34 10.25
C THR A 95 11.25 3.15 11.16
N GLY A 96 12.01 2.48 12.04
CA GLY A 96 12.90 3.10 13.02
C GLY A 96 12.21 3.67 14.27
N ARG A 97 10.87 3.67 14.31
CA ARG A 97 10.04 4.00 15.49
C ARG A 97 8.59 3.57 15.28
N LYS A 98 7.87 3.28 16.36
CA LYS A 98 6.41 3.11 16.32
C LYS A 98 5.75 4.48 16.15
N GLU A 99 4.98 4.68 15.09
CA GLU A 99 4.25 5.91 14.81
C GLU A 99 2.82 5.85 15.32
N GLY A 100 2.27 4.65 15.54
CA GLY A 100 0.93 4.46 16.10
C GLY A 100 -0.19 5.06 15.24
N HIS A 101 0.14 5.44 14.00
CA HIS A 101 -0.73 6.16 13.10
C HIS A 101 -0.73 5.46 11.74
N THR A 102 -1.93 5.37 11.17
CA THR A 102 -2.30 5.09 9.76
C THR A 102 -2.80 3.71 9.39
N ASP A 103 -2.56 2.68 10.20
CA ASP A 103 -3.18 1.39 9.88
C ASP A 103 -4.58 1.25 10.45
N VAL A 104 -5.48 0.95 9.52
CA VAL A 104 -6.89 0.71 9.75
C VAL A 104 -7.07 -0.58 10.55
N PHE A 105 -6.23 -1.60 10.32
CA PHE A 105 -6.30 -2.88 11.01
C PHE A 105 -5.18 -3.06 12.05
N PRO A 106 -5.49 -3.57 13.26
CA PRO A 106 -4.46 -3.92 14.23
C PRO A 106 -3.58 -5.08 13.75
N LEU A 107 -2.40 -5.21 14.36
CA LEU A 107 -1.48 -6.32 14.07
C LEU A 107 -2.17 -7.68 14.27
N GLY A 108 -2.13 -8.53 13.24
CA GLY A 108 -2.73 -9.87 13.27
C GLY A 108 -4.24 -9.90 13.05
N ASP A 109 -4.84 -8.81 12.55
CA ASP A 109 -6.26 -8.81 12.20
C ASP A 109 -6.53 -9.78 11.03
N PRO A 110 -7.47 -10.74 11.18
CA PRO A 110 -7.76 -11.73 10.14
C PRO A 110 -8.30 -11.11 8.84
N ARG A 111 -8.81 -9.87 8.86
CA ARG A 111 -9.23 -9.14 7.66
C ARG A 111 -8.05 -8.82 6.74
N VAL A 112 -6.86 -8.67 7.28
CA VAL A 112 -5.63 -8.47 6.48
C VAL A 112 -5.28 -9.75 5.73
N ASP A 113 -5.39 -10.91 6.38
CA ASP A 113 -5.11 -12.19 5.75
C ASP A 113 -6.15 -12.54 4.67
N ASP A 114 -7.43 -12.22 4.90
CA ASP A 114 -8.48 -12.29 3.87
C ASP A 114 -8.15 -11.39 2.67
N LEU A 115 -7.80 -10.13 2.91
CA LEU A 115 -7.40 -9.20 1.85
C LEU A 115 -6.25 -9.75 1.01
N ARG A 116 -5.18 -10.25 1.67
CA ARG A 116 -4.04 -10.87 0.98
C ARG A 116 -4.46 -12.06 0.15
N ALA A 117 -5.27 -12.96 0.70
CA ALA A 117 -5.75 -14.13 -0.01
C ALA A 117 -6.51 -13.73 -1.28
N ARG A 118 -7.39 -12.73 -1.19
CA ARG A 118 -8.16 -12.19 -2.32
C ARG A 118 -7.28 -11.52 -3.37
N ILE A 119 -6.28 -10.73 -2.96
CA ILE A 119 -5.28 -10.14 -3.87
C ILE A 119 -4.50 -11.25 -4.59
N LEU A 120 -3.96 -12.21 -3.85
CA LEU A 120 -3.13 -13.29 -4.39
C LEU A 120 -3.89 -14.18 -5.36
N ALA A 121 -5.21 -14.38 -5.16
CA ALA A 121 -6.06 -15.12 -6.09
C ALA A 121 -6.21 -14.45 -7.47
N LEU A 122 -5.90 -13.16 -7.61
CA LEU A 122 -5.99 -12.43 -8.87
C LEU A 122 -4.65 -12.23 -9.59
N ILE A 123 -3.52 -12.32 -8.88
CA ILE A 123 -2.20 -11.96 -9.41
C ILE A 123 -1.19 -13.12 -9.47
N ARG A 124 -1.59 -14.31 -8.99
CA ARG A 124 -0.83 -15.56 -9.12
C ARG A 124 -1.55 -16.49 -10.09
#